data_AF-A0A7X9E4E2-F1
#
_entry.id   AF-A0A7X9E4E2-F1
#
_cell.length_a   1.000
_cell.length_b   1.000
_cell.length_c   1.000
_cell.angle_alpha   90.00
_cell.angle_beta   90.00
_cell.angle_gamma   90.00
#
_symmetry.space_group_name_H-M   'P 1'
#
loop_
_entity.id
_entity.type
_entity.pdbx_description
1 polymer ?
#
loop_
_entity_poly.entity_id
_entity_poly.type
_entity_poly.pdbx_seq_one_letter_code
_entity_poly.pdbx_strand_id
1 'polypeptide(L)'
;MNKMLSNIKIGVKMAIGFGVAILLLGVILVKALGSFSDINDQVNLITDDLFPKTVLANEMINAVNDNARALRNMLLSNDPTVREETMKRFDWAKGVVDKNYAKLTEMIKSEKGKDLLAKFNKIRFDEYFPARKRIIAEYDAGNLEKAKELLLGEMRISQNNYINALSDIINYQTELVDKAGVTAQEIVDTEQVEMVIISLSSLIFIFVFGWFITRNISVPVNQVKERMSQLESVC
;
A
#
# COMPACT_ATOMS: atom_id res chain seq x y z
N MET A 1 -53.73 17.01 -5.00
CA MET A 1 -52.31 16.84 -5.36
C MET A 1 -52.06 17.56 -6.67
N ASN A 2 -51.09 18.48 -6.70
CA ASN A 2 -50.95 19.68 -7.54
C ASN A 2 -51.42 19.63 -9.02
N LYS A 3 -52.30 20.59 -9.38
CA LYS A 3 -52.77 20.94 -10.75
C LYS A 3 -51.64 21.17 -11.78
N MET A 4 -50.39 21.40 -11.35
CA MET A 4 -49.26 21.59 -12.27
C MET A 4 -48.81 20.30 -12.97
N LEU A 5 -48.93 19.12 -12.33
CA LEU A 5 -48.46 17.86 -12.92
C LEU A 5 -49.48 17.22 -13.87
N SER A 6 -50.74 17.67 -13.90
CA SER A 6 -51.75 17.11 -14.80
C SER A 6 -51.53 17.53 -16.26
N ASN A 7 -50.94 18.71 -16.50
CA ASN A 7 -50.81 19.30 -17.85
C ASN A 7 -49.52 18.94 -18.60
N ILE A 8 -48.64 18.13 -18.01
CA ILE A 8 -47.40 17.66 -18.67
C ILE A 8 -47.71 16.47 -19.58
N LYS A 9 -47.17 16.46 -20.81
CA LYS A 9 -47.27 15.34 -21.76
C LYS A 9 -46.74 14.04 -21.13
N ILE A 10 -47.42 12.92 -21.37
CA ILE A 10 -47.05 11.59 -20.80
C ILE A 10 -45.59 11.23 -21.10
N GLY A 11 -45.11 11.48 -22.32
CA GLY A 11 -43.72 11.22 -22.69
C GLY A 11 -42.68 11.97 -21.85
N VAL A 12 -42.97 13.21 -21.46
CA VAL A 12 -42.08 14.01 -20.58
C VAL A 12 -42.08 13.45 -19.16
N LYS A 13 -43.23 12.98 -18.66
CA LYS A 13 -43.31 12.32 -17.34
C LYS A 13 -42.46 11.05 -17.31
N MET A 14 -42.54 10.22 -18.34
CA MET A 14 -41.72 9.00 -18.44
C MET A 14 -40.23 9.34 -18.58
N ALA A 15 -39.88 10.32 -19.40
CA ALA A 15 -38.49 10.76 -19.57
C ALA A 15 -37.87 11.27 -18.26
N ILE A 16 -38.63 11.98 -17.41
CA ILE A 16 -38.15 12.41 -16.09
C ILE A 16 -37.87 11.20 -15.19
N GLY A 17 -38.79 10.24 -15.12
CA GLY A 17 -38.61 9.04 -14.27
C GLY A 17 -37.40 8.20 -14.65
N PHE A 18 -37.29 7.88 -15.93
CA PHE A 18 -36.13 7.13 -16.45
C PHE A 18 -34.84 7.96 -16.40
N GLY A 19 -34.92 9.26 -16.68
CA GLY A 19 -33.77 10.16 -16.59
C GLY A 19 -33.19 10.22 -15.18
N VAL A 20 -34.04 10.34 -14.15
CA VAL A 20 -33.59 10.31 -12.75
C VAL A 20 -32.99 8.94 -12.40
N ALA A 21 -33.59 7.83 -12.84
CA ALA A 21 -33.03 6.51 -12.59
C ALA A 21 -31.63 6.34 -13.25
N ILE A 22 -31.47 6.80 -14.49
CA ILE A 22 -30.18 6.78 -15.19
C ILE A 22 -29.15 7.66 -14.48
N LEU A 23 -29.55 8.86 -14.03
CA LEU A 23 -28.66 9.75 -13.27
C LEU A 23 -28.21 9.10 -11.96
N LEU A 24 -29.11 8.46 -11.22
CA LEU A 24 -28.77 7.75 -9.98
C LEU A 24 -27.80 6.58 -10.23
N LEU A 25 -28.02 5.80 -11.30
CA LEU A 25 -27.08 4.76 -11.71
C LEU A 25 -25.71 5.35 -12.09
N GLY A 26 -25.68 6.49 -12.78
CA GLY A 26 -24.45 7.19 -13.12
C GLY A 26 -23.67 7.65 -11.89
N VAL A 27 -24.37 8.17 -10.87
CA VAL A 27 -23.74 8.58 -9.60
C VAL A 27 -23.13 7.38 -8.88
N ILE A 28 -23.85 6.25 -8.79
CA ILE A 28 -23.33 5.02 -8.19
C ILE A 28 -22.07 4.56 -8.92
N LEU A 29 -22.08 4.54 -10.25
CA LEU A 29 -20.94 4.13 -11.06
C LEU A 29 -19.72 5.03 -10.81
N VAL A 30 -19.90 6.35 -10.83
CA VAL A 30 -18.80 7.30 -10.60
C VAL A 30 -18.21 7.14 -9.19
N LYS A 31 -19.06 6.98 -8.17
CA LYS A 31 -18.62 6.75 -6.78
C LYS A 31 -17.86 5.43 -6.63
N ALA A 32 -18.39 4.34 -7.18
CA ALA A 32 -17.71 3.04 -7.15
C ALA A 32 -16.34 3.08 -7.83
N LEU A 33 -16.23 3.73 -9.00
CA LEU A 33 -14.95 3.89 -9.70
C LEU A 33 -13.95 4.73 -8.89
N GLY A 34 -14.40 5.79 -8.21
CA GLY A 34 -13.56 6.59 -7.31
C GLY A 34 -13.01 5.75 -6.16
N SER A 35 -13.87 5.03 -5.46
CA SER A 35 -13.47 4.14 -4.35
C SER A 35 -12.46 3.08 -4.78
N PHE A 36 -12.66 2.45 -5.95
CA PHE A 36 -11.69 1.50 -6.48
C PHE A 36 -10.34 2.15 -6.82
N SER A 37 -10.35 3.38 -7.33
CA SER A 37 -9.12 4.13 -7.58
C SER A 37 -8.36 4.39 -6.28
N ASP A 38 -9.04 4.87 -5.23
CA ASP A 38 -8.41 5.19 -3.96
C ASP A 38 -7.81 3.95 -3.27
N ILE A 39 -8.52 2.82 -3.33
CA ILE A 39 -8.01 1.52 -2.84
C ILE A 39 -6.78 1.10 -3.65
N ASN A 40 -6.85 1.23 -4.98
CA ASN A 40 -5.72 0.89 -5.86
C ASN A 40 -4.50 1.76 -5.55
N ASP A 41 -4.68 3.05 -5.23
CA ASP A 41 -3.58 3.93 -4.83
C ASP A 41 -2.94 3.49 -3.51
N GLN A 42 -3.72 3.02 -2.52
CA GLN A 42 -3.15 2.44 -1.30
C GLN A 42 -2.38 1.14 -1.58
N VAL A 43 -2.90 0.27 -2.46
CA VAL A 43 -2.21 -0.96 -2.86
C VAL A 43 -0.91 -0.65 -3.59
N ASN A 44 -0.90 0.30 -4.52
CA ASN A 44 0.30 0.72 -5.24
C ASN A 44 1.32 1.35 -4.28
N LEU A 45 0.87 2.17 -3.32
CA LEU A 45 1.75 2.71 -2.28
C LEU A 45 2.45 1.58 -1.50
N ILE A 46 1.72 0.53 -1.11
CA ILE A 46 2.30 -0.60 -0.41
C ILE A 46 3.27 -1.37 -1.31
N THR A 47 2.85 -1.72 -2.52
CA THR A 47 3.55 -2.68 -3.39
C THR A 47 4.73 -2.07 -4.15
N ASP A 48 4.60 -0.82 -4.62
CA ASP A 48 5.60 -0.16 -5.46
C ASP A 48 6.54 0.76 -4.67
N ASP A 49 6.15 1.18 -3.46
CA ASP A 49 6.94 2.14 -2.66
C ASP A 49 7.38 1.59 -1.30
N LEU A 50 6.45 1.22 -0.42
CA LEU A 50 6.77 0.87 0.98
C LEU A 50 7.44 -0.51 1.12
N PHE A 51 6.85 -1.55 0.52
CA PHE A 51 7.35 -2.91 0.63
C PHE A 51 8.75 -3.08 0.01
N PRO A 52 9.06 -2.57 -1.20
CA PRO A 52 10.39 -2.71 -1.79
C PRO A 52 11.49 -2.08 -0.91
N LYS A 53 11.21 -1.00 -0.18
CA LYS A 53 12.16 -0.41 0.78
C LYS A 53 12.52 -1.37 1.91
N THR A 54 11.55 -2.13 2.42
CA THR A 54 11.82 -3.16 3.45
C THR A 54 12.66 -4.30 2.89
N VAL A 55 12.43 -4.71 1.64
CA VAL A 55 13.22 -5.74 0.94
C VAL A 55 14.67 -5.29 0.81
N LEU A 56 14.91 -4.06 0.32
CA LEU A 56 16.26 -3.50 0.17
C LEU A 56 17.02 -3.45 1.51
N ALA A 57 16.35 -3.02 2.59
CA ALA A 57 16.94 -3.00 3.93
C ALA A 57 17.24 -4.41 4.47
N ASN A 58 16.36 -5.38 4.25
CA ASN A 58 16.60 -6.77 4.63
C ASN A 58 17.76 -7.41 3.85
N GLU A 59 17.90 -7.11 2.55
CA GLU A 59 19.06 -7.53 1.76
C GLU A 59 20.38 -6.99 2.34
N MET A 60 20.38 -5.75 2.84
CA MET A 60 21.55 -5.15 3.50
C MET A 60 21.87 -5.87 4.83
N ILE A 61 20.86 -6.21 5.63
CA ILE A 61 21.01 -7.02 6.86
C ILE A 61 21.61 -8.38 6.52
N ASN A 62 21.09 -9.06 5.48
CA ASN A 62 21.58 -10.37 5.04
C ASN A 62 23.05 -10.31 4.61
N ALA A 63 23.46 -9.29 3.86
CA ALA A 63 24.84 -9.10 3.44
C ALA A 63 25.79 -8.89 4.65
N VAL A 64 25.36 -8.12 5.66
CA VAL A 64 26.17 -7.90 6.87
C VAL A 64 26.23 -9.14 7.76
N ASN A 65 25.15 -9.92 7.85
CA ASN A 65 25.17 -11.20 8.54
C ASN A 65 26.10 -12.21 7.85
N ASP A 66 26.17 -12.21 6.51
CA ASP A 66 27.16 -13.03 5.79
C ASP A 66 28.59 -12.63 6.15
N ASN A 67 28.90 -11.33 6.11
CA ASN A 67 30.20 -10.80 6.53
C ASN A 67 30.56 -11.19 7.97
N ALA A 68 29.61 -11.14 8.89
CA ALA A 68 29.84 -11.50 10.28
C ALA A 68 30.22 -12.98 10.42
N ARG A 69 29.58 -13.88 9.66
CA ARG A 69 29.93 -15.31 9.59
C ARG A 69 31.31 -15.50 8.97
N ALA A 70 31.60 -14.83 7.86
CA ALA A 70 32.90 -14.91 7.18
C ALA A 70 34.04 -14.45 8.09
N LEU A 71 33.88 -13.29 8.74
CA LEU A 71 34.84 -12.76 9.69
C LEU A 71 35.09 -13.73 10.86
N ARG A 72 34.04 -14.32 11.42
CA ARG A 72 34.18 -15.32 12.49
C ARG A 72 34.92 -16.56 11.99
N ASN A 73 34.57 -17.07 10.82
CA ASN A 73 35.24 -18.24 10.23
C ASN A 73 36.73 -17.98 9.97
N MET A 74 37.08 -16.77 9.52
CA MET A 74 38.48 -16.34 9.35
C MET A 74 39.27 -16.41 10.66
N LEU A 75 38.69 -15.99 11.79
CA LEU A 75 39.36 -16.06 13.10
C LEU A 75 39.41 -17.49 13.69
N LEU A 76 38.60 -18.41 13.19
CA LEU A 76 38.56 -19.81 13.65
C LEU A 76 39.36 -20.75 12.74
N SER A 77 39.72 -20.31 11.54
CA SER A 77 40.45 -21.09 10.55
C SER A 77 41.96 -20.84 10.63
N ASN A 78 42.73 -21.91 10.46
CA ASN A 78 44.18 -21.83 10.23
C ASN A 78 44.53 -21.82 8.74
N ASP A 79 43.52 -21.93 7.85
CA ASP A 79 43.71 -21.93 6.41
C ASP A 79 43.78 -20.49 5.87
N PRO A 80 44.91 -20.07 5.28
CA PRO A 80 45.09 -18.72 4.75
C PRO A 80 44.13 -18.38 3.60
N THR A 81 43.59 -19.39 2.88
CA THR A 81 42.62 -19.17 1.80
C THR A 81 41.32 -18.56 2.31
N VAL A 82 40.92 -18.90 3.55
CA VAL A 82 39.70 -18.37 4.20
C VAL A 82 39.79 -16.86 4.42
N ARG A 83 40.99 -16.31 4.65
CA ARG A 83 41.21 -14.87 4.75
C ARG A 83 40.89 -14.18 3.43
N GLU A 84 41.42 -14.70 2.32
CA GLU A 84 41.19 -14.12 0.99
C GLU A 84 39.70 -14.16 0.61
N GLU A 85 39.04 -15.29 0.84
CA GLU A 85 37.59 -15.43 0.63
C GLU A 85 36.78 -14.46 1.50
N THR A 86 37.19 -14.26 2.75
CA THR A 86 36.53 -13.31 3.67
C THR A 86 36.64 -11.88 3.16
N MET A 87 37.79 -11.48 2.63
CA MET A 87 37.96 -10.16 2.02
C MET A 87 37.08 -9.98 0.78
N LYS A 88 36.98 -11.00 -0.09
CA LYS A 88 36.07 -10.98 -1.24
C LYS A 88 34.61 -10.84 -0.82
N ARG A 89 34.20 -11.50 0.28
CA ARG A 89 32.85 -11.36 0.86
C ARG A 89 32.60 -9.94 1.39
N PHE A 90 33.59 -9.31 2.02
CA PHE A 90 33.46 -7.92 2.46
C PHE A 90 33.21 -6.95 1.31
N ASP A 91 33.91 -7.14 0.19
CA ASP A 91 33.72 -6.32 -1.01
C ASP A 91 32.35 -6.54 -1.65
N TRP A 92 31.93 -7.81 -1.78
CA TRP A 92 30.59 -8.16 -2.25
C TRP A 92 29.50 -7.50 -1.41
N ALA A 93 29.55 -7.67 -0.10
CA ALA A 93 28.55 -7.13 0.82
C ALA A 93 28.58 -5.60 0.82
N LYS A 94 29.76 -4.97 0.71
CA LYS A 94 29.86 -3.52 0.53
C LYS A 94 29.14 -3.08 -0.74
N GLY A 95 29.32 -3.79 -1.85
CA GLY A 95 28.62 -3.51 -3.11
C GLY A 95 27.10 -3.62 -2.99
N VAL A 96 26.59 -4.67 -2.33
CA VAL A 96 25.15 -4.83 -2.06
C VAL A 96 24.62 -3.66 -1.24
N VAL A 97 25.31 -3.33 -0.13
CA VAL A 97 24.87 -2.24 0.76
C VAL A 97 24.94 -0.88 0.08
N ASP A 98 26.00 -0.58 -0.68
CA ASP A 98 26.11 0.70 -1.40
C ASP A 98 25.00 0.87 -2.44
N LYS A 99 24.74 -0.19 -3.23
CA LYS A 99 23.67 -0.21 -4.22
C LYS A 99 22.30 0.01 -3.58
N ASN A 100 22.00 -0.71 -2.51
CA ASN A 100 20.69 -0.62 -1.85
C ASN A 100 20.52 0.69 -1.08
N TYR A 101 21.59 1.22 -0.48
CA TYR A 101 21.60 2.54 0.13
C TYR A 101 21.30 3.65 -0.89
N ALA A 102 21.90 3.59 -2.09
CA ALA A 102 21.64 4.56 -3.16
C ALA A 102 20.17 4.51 -3.59
N LYS A 103 19.63 3.31 -3.82
CA LYS A 103 18.20 3.13 -4.13
C LYS A 103 17.29 3.66 -3.02
N LEU A 104 17.57 3.35 -1.76
CA LEU A 104 16.80 3.88 -0.63
C LEU A 104 16.87 5.41 -0.55
N THR A 105 18.02 6.00 -0.85
CA THR A 105 18.18 7.46 -0.92
C THR A 105 17.28 8.09 -1.98
N GLU A 106 17.12 7.43 -3.13
CA GLU A 106 16.23 7.88 -4.21
C GLU A 106 14.75 7.71 -3.85
N MET A 107 14.38 6.59 -3.22
CA MET A 107 12.99 6.24 -2.93
C MET A 107 12.43 6.91 -1.66
N ILE A 108 13.26 7.16 -0.65
CA ILE A 108 12.80 7.74 0.63
C ILE A 108 12.62 9.25 0.49
N LYS A 109 11.36 9.70 0.61
CA LYS A 109 11.00 11.12 0.52
C LYS A 109 10.66 11.78 1.86
N SER A 110 10.21 11.02 2.85
CA SER A 110 9.80 11.57 4.15
C SER A 110 11.01 11.97 5.00
N GLU A 111 10.86 13.03 5.78
CA GLU A 111 11.93 13.53 6.67
C GLU A 111 12.36 12.46 7.70
N LYS A 112 11.41 11.81 8.39
CA LYS A 112 11.71 10.69 9.31
C LYS A 112 12.49 9.57 8.60
N GLY A 113 12.15 9.24 7.35
CA GLY A 113 12.87 8.23 6.59
C GLY A 113 14.29 8.65 6.25
N LYS A 114 14.50 9.90 5.84
CA LYS A 114 15.83 10.46 5.55
C LYS A 114 16.71 10.46 6.79
N ASP A 115 16.16 10.85 7.94
CA ASP A 115 16.87 10.86 9.21
C ASP A 115 17.33 9.45 9.62
N LEU A 116 16.45 8.44 9.48
CA LEU A 116 16.80 7.06 9.75
C LEU A 116 17.90 6.54 8.80
N LEU A 117 17.81 6.87 7.51
CA LEU A 117 18.83 6.50 6.52
C LEU A 117 20.18 7.17 6.80
N ALA A 118 20.18 8.45 7.19
CA ALA A 118 21.38 9.18 7.58
C ALA A 118 22.01 8.60 8.85
N LYS A 119 21.19 8.27 9.86
CA LYS A 119 21.63 7.60 11.09
C LYS A 119 22.29 6.25 10.77
N PHE A 120 21.68 5.45 9.92
CA PHE A 120 22.26 4.19 9.44
C PHE A 120 23.64 4.42 8.78
N ASN A 121 23.73 5.40 7.87
CA ASN A 121 24.97 5.68 7.17
C ASN A 121 26.09 6.10 8.13
N LYS A 122 25.75 6.91 9.14
CA LYS A 122 26.68 7.30 10.19
C LYS A 122 27.22 6.09 10.97
N ILE A 123 26.34 5.24 11.49
CA ILE A 123 26.73 4.01 12.23
C ILE A 123 27.62 3.11 11.36
N ARG A 124 27.28 2.97 10.09
CA ARG A 124 28.07 2.19 9.11
C ARG A 124 29.52 2.65 9.02
N PHE A 125 29.75 3.96 8.90
CA PHE A 125 31.10 4.52 8.70
C PHE A 125 31.85 4.79 10.00
N ASP A 126 31.16 5.19 11.06
CA ASP A 126 31.78 5.64 12.30
C ASP A 126 32.00 4.50 13.31
N GLU A 127 31.19 3.43 13.25
CA GLU A 127 31.25 2.33 14.22
C GLU A 127 31.65 1.01 13.57
N TYR A 128 30.86 0.54 12.59
CA TYR A 128 31.01 -0.82 12.04
C TYR A 128 32.30 -1.02 11.24
N PHE A 129 32.61 -0.12 10.30
CA PHE A 129 33.84 -0.24 9.51
C PHE A 129 35.13 -0.11 10.33
N PRO A 130 35.25 0.85 11.28
CA PRO A 130 36.40 0.93 12.18
C PRO A 130 36.58 -0.31 13.05
N ALA A 131 35.50 -0.84 13.65
CA ALA A 131 35.55 -2.07 14.45
C ALA A 131 36.10 -3.25 13.64
N ARG A 132 35.56 -3.45 12.43
CA ARG A 132 36.03 -4.50 11.52
C ARG A 132 37.50 -4.31 11.12
N LYS A 133 37.90 -3.07 10.82
CA LYS A 133 39.29 -2.75 10.44
C LYS A 133 40.27 -3.08 11.56
N ARG A 134 39.93 -2.79 12.83
CA ARG A 134 40.76 -3.14 13.99
C ARG A 134 40.97 -4.65 14.10
N ILE A 135 39.92 -5.45 13.91
CA ILE A 135 40.02 -6.92 13.98
C ILE A 135 40.96 -7.46 12.90
N ILE A 136 40.82 -6.97 11.66
CA ILE A 136 41.69 -7.39 10.55
C ILE A 136 43.15 -7.00 10.84
N ALA A 137 43.38 -5.80 11.36
CA ALA A 137 44.73 -5.35 11.72
C ALA A 137 45.38 -6.23 12.81
N GLU A 138 44.65 -6.57 13.86
CA GLU A 138 45.15 -7.48 14.92
C GLU A 138 45.38 -8.90 14.40
N TYR A 139 44.49 -9.40 13.54
CA TYR A 139 44.65 -10.71 12.90
C TYR A 139 45.91 -10.74 12.01
N ASP A 140 46.10 -9.72 11.17
CA ASP A 140 47.27 -9.61 10.27
C ASP A 140 48.59 -9.40 11.04
N ALA A 141 48.52 -8.80 12.24
CA ALA A 141 49.65 -8.68 13.16
C ALA A 141 49.97 -9.97 13.93
N GLY A 142 49.17 -11.03 13.77
CA GLY A 142 49.33 -12.30 14.50
C GLY A 142 48.72 -12.31 15.91
N ASN A 143 48.03 -11.24 16.31
CA ASN A 143 47.42 -11.08 17.63
C ASN A 143 46.01 -11.71 17.69
N LEU A 144 45.92 -13.03 17.47
CA LEU A 144 44.63 -13.72 17.32
C LEU A 144 43.71 -13.57 18.54
N GLU A 145 44.25 -13.65 19.75
CA GLU A 145 43.45 -13.49 20.99
C GLU A 145 42.86 -12.08 21.10
N LYS A 146 43.60 -11.04 20.70
CA LYS A 146 43.08 -9.68 20.67
C LYS A 146 42.01 -9.49 19.61
N ALA A 147 42.19 -10.09 18.43
CA ALA A 147 41.18 -10.09 17.37
C ALA A 147 39.87 -10.76 17.82
N LYS A 148 39.95 -11.87 18.58
CA LYS A 148 38.77 -12.55 19.16
C LYS A 148 38.09 -11.70 20.23
N GLU A 149 38.84 -11.02 21.10
CA GLU A 149 38.29 -10.09 22.10
C GLU A 149 37.49 -8.97 21.42
N LEU A 150 38.06 -8.36 20.38
CA LEU A 150 37.40 -7.32 19.58
C LEU A 150 36.14 -7.86 18.87
N LEU A 151 36.18 -9.11 18.36
CA LEU A 151 35.03 -9.76 17.74
C LEU A 151 33.86 -9.94 18.73
N LEU A 152 34.15 -10.35 19.97
CA LEU A 152 33.12 -10.62 20.99
C LEU A 152 32.63 -9.34 21.70
N GLY A 153 33.46 -8.30 21.71
CA GLY A 153 33.15 -6.99 22.27
C GLY A 153 32.67 -6.00 21.21
N GLU A 154 33.59 -5.14 20.78
CA GLU A 154 33.32 -3.96 19.95
C GLU A 154 32.60 -4.28 18.63
N MET A 155 33.00 -5.34 17.94
CA MET A 155 32.38 -5.76 16.67
C MET A 155 30.92 -6.16 16.87
N ARG A 156 30.62 -6.88 17.95
CA ARG A 156 29.27 -7.34 18.26
C ARG A 156 28.35 -6.15 18.54
N ILE A 157 28.84 -5.15 19.28
CA ILE A 157 28.08 -3.93 19.59
C ILE A 157 27.81 -3.14 18.30
N SER A 158 28.84 -2.86 17.51
CA SER A 158 28.70 -2.10 16.26
C SER A 158 27.85 -2.82 15.21
N GLN A 159 27.94 -4.16 15.11
CA GLN A 159 27.06 -4.95 14.25
C GLN A 159 25.60 -4.88 14.71
N ASN A 160 25.32 -4.96 16.02
CA ASN A 160 23.96 -4.83 16.52
C ASN A 160 23.39 -3.43 16.25
N ASN A 161 24.17 -2.37 16.46
CA ASN A 161 23.76 -1.00 16.14
C ASN A 161 23.45 -0.84 14.65
N TYR A 162 24.28 -1.44 13.79
CA TYR A 162 24.09 -1.45 12.35
C TYR A 162 22.78 -2.12 11.94
N ILE A 163 22.52 -3.33 12.45
CA ILE A 163 21.30 -4.09 12.16
C ILE A 163 20.08 -3.35 12.71
N ASN A 164 20.15 -2.83 13.94
CA ASN A 164 19.06 -2.08 14.54
C ASN A 164 18.71 -0.82 13.74
N ALA A 165 19.70 -0.12 13.18
CA ALA A 165 19.43 1.04 12.34
C ALA A 165 18.69 0.67 11.04
N LEU A 166 18.99 -0.49 10.44
CA LEU A 166 18.22 -1.01 9.31
C LEU A 166 16.83 -1.49 9.73
N SER A 167 16.71 -2.12 10.89
CA SER A 167 15.42 -2.51 11.48
C SER A 167 14.54 -1.30 11.78
N ASP A 168 15.11 -0.17 12.22
CA ASP A 168 14.36 1.08 12.43
C ASP A 168 13.73 1.57 11.11
N ILE A 169 14.46 1.46 9.99
CA ILE A 169 13.93 1.77 8.65
C ILE A 169 12.80 0.81 8.29
N ILE A 170 13.00 -0.49 8.47
CA ILE A 170 11.98 -1.52 8.19
C ILE A 170 10.72 -1.26 9.01
N ASN A 171 10.85 -1.08 10.32
CA ASN A 171 9.74 -0.82 11.23
C ASN A 171 8.96 0.42 10.82
N TYR A 172 9.65 1.50 10.44
CA TYR A 172 8.97 2.70 9.97
C TYR A 172 8.20 2.47 8.66
N GLN A 173 8.74 1.70 7.71
CA GLN A 173 7.98 1.35 6.50
C GLN A 173 6.79 0.44 6.84
N THR A 174 6.95 -0.52 7.77
CA THR A 174 5.85 -1.38 8.24
C THR A 174 4.73 -0.55 8.90
N GLU A 175 5.07 0.44 9.74
CA GLU A 175 4.07 1.39 10.30
C GLU A 175 3.27 2.09 9.19
N LEU A 176 3.93 2.47 8.09
CA LEU A 176 3.27 3.10 6.95
C LEU A 176 2.40 2.12 6.15
N VAL A 177 2.82 0.86 6.02
CA VAL A 177 2.02 -0.20 5.39
C VAL A 177 0.75 -0.46 6.19
N ASP A 178 0.88 -0.60 7.51
CA ASP A 178 -0.27 -0.79 8.40
C ASP A 178 -1.24 0.39 8.30
N LYS A 179 -0.72 1.62 8.28
CA LYS A 179 -1.53 2.82 8.09
C LYS A 179 -2.24 2.84 6.74
N ALA A 180 -1.55 2.50 5.64
CA ALA A 180 -2.17 2.41 4.31
C ALA A 180 -3.27 1.35 4.27
N GLY A 181 -3.07 0.21 4.95
CA GLY A 181 -4.08 -0.83 5.11
C GLY A 181 -5.32 -0.35 5.87
N VAL A 182 -5.13 0.37 6.98
CA VAL A 182 -6.25 0.98 7.74
C VAL A 182 -7.00 2.00 6.88
N THR A 183 -6.28 2.88 6.18
CA THR A 183 -6.91 3.87 5.28
C THR A 183 -7.70 3.19 4.15
N ALA A 184 -7.18 2.12 3.55
CA ALA A 184 -7.92 1.35 2.55
C ALA A 184 -9.21 0.74 3.12
N GLN A 185 -9.18 0.24 4.36
CA GLN A 185 -10.37 -0.29 5.02
C GLN A 185 -11.40 0.81 5.31
N GLU A 186 -10.97 1.97 5.80
CA GLU A 186 -11.85 3.12 6.06
C GLU A 186 -12.54 3.63 4.78
N ILE A 187 -11.83 3.62 3.64
CA ILE A 187 -12.40 3.94 2.33
C ILE A 187 -13.52 2.94 2.00
N VAL A 188 -13.27 1.64 2.15
CA VAL A 188 -14.26 0.59 1.88
C VAL A 188 -15.49 0.75 2.75
N ASP A 189 -15.31 0.90 4.07
CA ASP A 189 -16.42 0.96 5.02
C ASP A 189 -17.32 2.19 4.75
N THR A 190 -16.71 3.34 4.49
CA THR A 190 -17.43 4.59 4.20
C THR A 190 -18.18 4.50 2.87
N GLU A 191 -17.49 4.07 1.80
CA GLU A 191 -18.07 4.00 0.46
C GLU A 191 -19.16 2.91 0.34
N GLN A 192 -19.04 1.80 1.09
CA GLN A 192 -20.10 0.79 1.15
C GLN A 192 -21.39 1.34 1.75
N VAL A 193 -21.30 2.08 2.87
CA VAL A 193 -22.48 2.68 3.51
C VAL A 193 -23.14 3.68 2.57
N GLU A 194 -22.36 4.54 1.92
CA GLU A 194 -22.89 5.51 0.94
C GLU A 194 -23.54 4.82 -0.26
N MET A 195 -22.89 3.80 -0.84
CA MET A 195 -23.46 3.02 -1.94
C MET A 195 -24.77 2.34 -1.55
N VAL A 196 -24.87 1.79 -0.34
CA VAL A 196 -26.12 1.18 0.17
C VAL A 196 -27.22 2.23 0.31
N ILE A 197 -26.92 3.40 0.89
CA ILE A 197 -27.90 4.48 1.06
C ILE A 197 -28.41 4.96 -0.30
N ILE A 198 -27.51 5.20 -1.27
CA ILE A 198 -27.88 5.67 -2.61
C ILE A 198 -28.69 4.59 -3.35
N SER A 199 -28.27 3.33 -3.25
CA SER A 199 -28.96 2.21 -3.91
C SER A 199 -30.37 2.00 -3.35
N LEU A 200 -30.53 1.96 -2.03
CA LEU A 200 -31.84 1.85 -1.38
C LEU A 200 -32.74 3.04 -1.72
N SER A 201 -32.21 4.27 -1.67
CA SER A 201 -32.95 5.47 -2.06
C SER A 201 -33.42 5.40 -3.50
N SER A 202 -32.56 4.89 -4.40
CA SER A 202 -32.88 4.69 -5.81
C SER A 202 -33.98 3.65 -6.02
N LEU A 203 -33.91 2.53 -5.31
CA LEU A 203 -34.95 1.48 -5.36
C LEU A 203 -36.30 2.00 -4.88
N ILE A 204 -36.32 2.71 -3.75
CA ILE A 204 -37.54 3.33 -3.21
C ILE A 204 -38.11 4.34 -4.21
N PHE A 205 -37.27 5.18 -4.79
CA PHE A 205 -37.69 6.15 -5.82
C PHE A 205 -38.33 5.45 -7.03
N ILE A 206 -37.66 4.45 -7.60
CA ILE A 206 -38.16 3.70 -8.77
C ILE A 206 -39.48 3.01 -8.43
N PHE A 207 -39.60 2.41 -7.24
CA PHE A 207 -40.83 1.76 -6.79
C PHE A 207 -42.00 2.75 -6.66
N VAL A 208 -41.80 3.85 -5.95
CA VAL A 208 -42.82 4.89 -5.75
C VAL A 208 -43.21 5.53 -7.08
N PHE A 209 -42.23 5.80 -7.95
CA PHE A 209 -42.48 6.36 -9.27
C PHE A 209 -43.24 5.40 -10.18
N GLY A 210 -42.87 4.12 -10.21
CA GLY A 210 -43.57 3.09 -10.97
C GLY A 210 -45.02 2.92 -10.51
N TRP A 211 -45.26 2.92 -9.19
CA TRP A 211 -46.60 2.91 -8.63
C TRP A 211 -47.40 4.16 -9.02
N PHE A 212 -46.78 5.34 -8.97
CA PHE A 212 -47.40 6.60 -9.38
C PHE A 212 -47.83 6.60 -10.85
N ILE A 213 -46.96 6.14 -11.75
CA ILE A 213 -47.26 6.03 -13.19
C ILE A 213 -48.38 5.03 -13.43
N THR A 214 -48.33 3.86 -12.79
CA THR A 214 -49.36 2.82 -12.93
C THR A 214 -50.73 3.34 -12.53
N ARG A 215 -50.83 4.00 -11.36
CA ARG A 215 -52.10 4.49 -10.82
C ARG A 215 -52.66 5.69 -11.59
N ASN A 216 -51.82 6.63 -12.03
CA ASN A 216 -52.30 7.91 -12.60
C ASN A 216 -52.29 7.95 -14.13
N ILE A 217 -51.60 7.03 -14.80
CA ILE A 217 -51.52 7.01 -16.26
C ILE A 217 -52.06 5.68 -16.80
N SER A 218 -51.45 4.55 -16.42
CA SER A 218 -51.79 3.26 -17.02
C SER A 218 -53.24 2.83 -16.72
N VAL A 219 -53.71 3.00 -15.49
CA VAL A 219 -55.09 2.63 -15.12
C VAL A 219 -56.14 3.49 -15.86
N PRO A 220 -56.10 4.84 -15.84
CA PRO A 220 -57.06 5.65 -16.61
C PRO A 220 -57.03 5.39 -18.12
N VAL A 221 -55.84 5.19 -18.71
CA VAL A 221 -55.71 4.90 -20.14
C VAL A 221 -56.33 3.54 -20.49
N ASN A 222 -56.13 2.52 -19.65
CA ASN A 222 -56.75 1.21 -19.85
C ASN A 222 -58.28 1.28 -19.74
N GLN A 223 -58.82 2.07 -18.81
CA GLN A 223 -60.28 2.28 -18.69
C GLN A 223 -60.86 2.94 -19.94
N VAL A 224 -60.17 3.92 -20.51
CA VAL A 224 -60.61 4.57 -21.77
C VAL A 224 -60.54 3.56 -22.93
N LYS A 225 -59.45 2.81 -23.06
CA LYS A 225 -59.29 1.78 -24.08
C LYS A 225 -60.41 0.74 -24.02
N GLU A 226 -60.74 0.27 -22.82
CA GLU A 226 -61.79 -0.73 -22.60
C GLU A 226 -63.17 -0.18 -22.99
N ARG A 227 -63.50 1.06 -22.59
CA ARG A 227 -64.76 1.72 -23.01
C ARG A 227 -64.84 1.96 -24.51
N MET A 228 -63.73 2.33 -25.17
CA MET A 228 -63.72 2.49 -26.63
C MET A 228 -63.97 1.16 -27.34
N SER A 229 -63.36 0.07 -26.86
CA SER A 229 -63.60 -1.27 -27.43
C SER A 229 -65.06 -1.74 -27.26
N GLN A 230 -65.72 -1.34 -26.16
CA GLN A 230 -67.15 -1.61 -25.96
C GLN A 230 -68.05 -0.80 -26.88
N LEU A 231 -67.66 0.41 -27.28
CA LEU A 231 -68.42 1.20 -28.25
C LEU A 231 -68.27 0.65 -29.68
N GLU A 232 -67.07 0.19 -30.02
CA GLU A 232 -66.77 -0.40 -31.33
C GLU A 232 -67.43 -1.76 -31.54
N SER A 233 -67.68 -2.54 -30.48
CA SER A 233 -68.43 -3.80 -30.58
C SER A 233 -69.95 -3.64 -30.64
N VAL A 234 -70.46 -2.43 -30.38
CA VAL A 234 -71.89 -2.09 -30.39
C VAL A 234 -72.31 -1.34 -31.66
N CYS A 235 -71.35 -0.83 -32.45
CA CYS A 235 -71.57 -0.25 -33.78
C CYS A 235 -71.34 -1.29 -34.89
#